data_AF-Q30T06-F1
#
_entry.id   AF-Q30T06-F1
#
_cell.length_a   1.000
_cell.length_b   1.000
_cell.length_c   1.000
_cell.angle_alpha   90.00
_cell.angle_beta   90.00
_cell.angle_gamma   90.00
#
_symmetry.space_group_name_H-M   'P 1'
#
loop_
_entity.id
_entity.type
_entity.pdbx_description
1 polymer ?
#
loop_
_entity_poly.entity_id
_entity_poly.type
_entity_poly.pdbx_seq_one_letter_code
_entity_poly.pdbx_strand_id
1 'polypeptide(L)'
;MNEIITTDNQMIQDKIYTLRDEQVMLDKDLAELYGVETKRINEAVKNNQDKFQEDFFFELTNDEFSILRSKLSTAKFAKTRTNPKVFTEQGVYMLATILKSKVASQTTVLIIKTFANMRKFLLSNASIFQRLDSLEVKQIQSKLESDEKFNKIFNAIEEKGIPQKQHIFYNGQIFDAYLFVSDIIKNAKTSIKLIDNYVDETTLILFTKRDANVSMTIYTKTISAQLNLDLQKYNAQYPNIEIKKFDLSHDRFLIIDEKEIYHFGASLKDLGKKWFAVSKMDIDSFEFMEKLK
;
A
#
# COMPACT_ATOMS: atom_id res chain seq x y z
N MET A 1 -32.95 36.65 1.15
CA MET A 1 -31.72 37.41 0.84
C MET A 1 -30.57 37.00 1.79
N ASN A 2 -30.38 35.68 2.02
CA ASN A 2 -29.36 35.14 2.96
C ASN A 2 -28.41 34.11 2.31
N GLU A 3 -28.60 33.74 1.05
CA GLU A 3 -27.78 32.69 0.41
C GLU A 3 -26.38 33.19 0.01
N ILE A 4 -26.22 34.46 -0.39
CA ILE A 4 -24.92 34.99 -0.86
C ILE A 4 -23.90 35.12 0.28
N ILE A 5 -24.33 35.53 1.49
CA ILE A 5 -23.44 35.70 2.65
C ILE A 5 -22.94 34.34 3.19
N THR A 6 -23.72 33.27 2.99
CA THR A 6 -23.40 31.95 3.52
C THR A 6 -22.26 31.29 2.73
N THR A 7 -22.26 31.46 1.40
CA THR A 7 -21.21 30.96 0.50
C THR A 7 -19.86 31.60 0.78
N ASP A 8 -19.82 32.92 1.00
CA ASP A 8 -18.57 33.65 1.27
C ASP A 8 -17.93 33.22 2.61
N ASN A 9 -18.73 32.92 3.62
CA ASN A 9 -18.23 32.44 4.91
C ASN A 9 -17.61 31.05 4.82
N GLN A 10 -18.22 30.14 4.06
CA GLN A 10 -17.72 28.77 3.92
C GLN A 10 -16.42 28.74 3.11
N MET A 11 -16.29 29.59 2.08
CA MET A 11 -15.04 29.73 1.33
C MET A 11 -13.87 30.23 2.19
N ILE A 12 -14.12 31.07 3.21
CA ILE A 12 -13.09 31.52 4.14
C ILE A 12 -12.75 30.44 5.17
N GLN A 13 -13.74 29.72 5.67
CA GLN A 13 -13.51 28.60 6.61
C GLN A 13 -12.58 27.55 6.01
N ASP A 14 -12.76 27.20 4.74
CA ASP A 14 -11.93 26.21 4.02
C ASP A 14 -10.47 26.67 3.80
N LYS A 15 -10.18 27.95 4.07
CA LYS A 15 -8.86 28.59 3.95
C LYS A 15 -8.21 28.87 5.31
N ILE A 16 -8.85 28.46 6.41
CA ILE A 16 -8.29 28.51 7.77
C ILE A 16 -7.78 27.12 8.15
N TYR A 17 -6.51 27.05 8.50
CA TYR A 17 -5.80 25.83 8.88
C TYR A 17 -5.44 25.86 10.36
N THR A 18 -5.32 24.70 10.99
CA THR A 18 -4.76 24.58 12.35
C THR A 18 -3.32 24.10 12.24
N LEU A 19 -2.37 24.96 12.60
CA LEU A 19 -0.93 24.68 12.60
C LEU A 19 -0.32 25.20 13.89
N ARG A 20 0.52 24.39 14.54
CA ARG A 20 1.13 24.72 15.85
C ARG A 20 0.10 25.16 16.89
N ASP A 21 -1.04 24.48 16.93
CA ASP A 21 -2.20 24.79 17.79
C ASP A 21 -2.85 26.17 17.59
N GLU A 22 -2.52 26.84 16.48
CA GLU A 22 -3.09 28.13 16.12
C GLU A 22 -3.89 28.05 14.81
N GLN A 23 -4.96 28.83 14.75
CA GLN A 23 -5.71 29.02 13.50
C GLN A 23 -5.00 30.05 12.63
N VAL A 24 -4.60 29.64 11.43
CA VAL A 24 -3.79 30.45 10.51
C VAL A 24 -4.30 30.38 9.08
N MET A 25 -3.97 31.40 8.28
CA MET A 25 -4.26 31.43 6.84
C MET A 25 -2.98 31.55 6.03
N LEU A 26 -2.92 30.87 4.89
CA LEU A 26 -1.78 30.97 3.96
C LEU A 26 -1.75 32.32 3.26
N ASP A 27 -0.56 32.83 2.99
CA ASP A 27 -0.32 34.06 2.22
C ASP A 27 -1.04 34.04 0.87
N LYS A 28 -1.06 32.89 0.21
CA LYS A 28 -1.75 32.66 -1.05
C LYS A 28 -3.26 32.77 -0.93
N ASP A 29 -3.85 32.19 0.12
CA ASP A 29 -5.29 32.23 0.33
C ASP A 29 -5.75 33.63 0.73
N LEU A 30 -4.97 34.33 1.56
CA LEU A 30 -5.21 35.74 1.87
C LEU A 30 -5.12 36.62 0.63
N ALA A 31 -4.13 36.39 -0.22
CA ALA A 31 -3.97 37.14 -1.46
C ALA A 31 -5.17 36.96 -2.40
N GLU A 32 -5.66 35.72 -2.55
CA GLU A 32 -6.86 35.39 -3.33
C GLU A 32 -8.10 36.12 -2.78
N LEU A 33 -8.31 36.06 -1.45
CA LEU A 33 -9.45 36.70 -0.79
C LEU A 33 -9.40 38.23 -0.86
N TYR A 34 -8.21 38.82 -0.88
CA TYR A 34 -8.00 40.26 -1.03
C TYR A 34 -7.96 40.73 -2.49
N GLY A 35 -7.97 39.80 -3.46
CA GLY A 35 -7.87 40.12 -4.87
C GLY A 35 -6.52 40.73 -5.26
N VAL A 36 -5.43 40.32 -4.59
CA VAL A 36 -4.06 40.78 -4.85
C VAL A 36 -3.12 39.60 -5.12
N GLU A 37 -1.94 39.87 -5.64
CA GLU A 37 -0.91 38.84 -5.77
C GLU A 37 -0.31 38.48 -4.41
N THR A 38 0.08 37.22 -4.20
CA THR A 38 0.76 36.76 -2.97
C THR A 38 2.02 37.56 -2.67
N LYS A 39 2.74 37.98 -3.72
CA LYS A 39 3.90 38.88 -3.60
C LYS A 39 3.54 40.18 -2.88
N ARG A 40 2.34 40.73 -3.11
CA ARG A 40 1.89 41.98 -2.51
C ARG A 40 1.68 41.86 -1.00
N ILE A 41 1.18 40.71 -0.54
CA ILE A 41 1.07 40.39 0.90
C ILE A 41 2.47 40.36 1.52
N ASN A 42 3.40 39.63 0.90
CA ASN A 42 4.75 39.49 1.40
C ASN A 42 5.55 40.81 1.37
N GLU A 43 5.34 41.65 0.36
CA GLU A 43 5.88 43.03 0.30
C GLU A 43 5.29 43.91 1.40
N ALA A 44 3.99 43.81 1.69
CA ALA A 44 3.35 44.58 2.75
C ALA A 44 3.98 44.30 4.12
N VAL A 45 4.26 43.03 4.41
CA VAL A 45 4.99 42.62 5.63
C VAL A 45 6.42 43.14 5.62
N LYS A 46 7.15 42.95 4.52
CA LYS A 46 8.56 43.35 4.41
C LYS A 46 8.74 44.87 4.58
N ASN A 47 7.80 45.68 4.08
CA ASN A 47 7.88 47.13 4.15
C ASN A 47 7.38 47.72 5.48
N ASN A 48 6.75 46.93 6.35
CA ASN A 48 6.19 47.38 7.62
C ASN A 48 6.61 46.44 8.77
N GLN A 49 7.84 45.94 8.76
CA GLN A 49 8.33 44.97 9.75
C GLN A 49 8.21 45.48 11.20
N ASP A 50 8.29 46.79 11.40
CA ASP A 50 8.07 47.48 12.69
C ASP A 50 6.69 47.23 13.30
N LYS A 51 5.70 46.87 12.48
CA LYS A 51 4.31 46.62 12.92
C LYS A 51 3.96 45.15 13.08
N PHE A 52 4.76 44.23 12.52
CA PHE A 52 4.51 42.80 12.65
C PHE A 52 5.35 42.23 13.79
N GLN A 53 4.68 41.86 14.87
CA GLN A 53 5.32 41.12 15.97
C GLN A 53 5.65 39.67 15.53
N GLU A 54 6.53 39.00 16.27
CA GLU A 54 7.04 37.68 15.91
C GLU A 54 5.95 36.60 15.79
N ASP A 55 4.81 36.77 16.48
CA ASP A 55 3.66 35.87 16.51
C ASP A 55 2.59 36.17 15.44
N PHE A 56 2.78 37.21 14.61
CA PHE A 56 1.76 37.61 13.63
C PHE A 56 1.79 36.74 12.37
N PHE A 57 2.96 36.21 12.03
CA PHE A 57 3.12 35.33 10.89
C PHE A 57 4.39 34.49 11.09
N PHE A 58 4.42 33.32 10.45
CA PHE A 58 5.64 32.51 10.38
C PHE A 58 5.73 31.81 9.03
N GLU A 59 6.94 31.36 8.69
CA GLU A 59 7.17 30.55 7.50
C GLU A 59 7.05 29.07 7.86
N LEU A 60 6.39 28.30 6.99
CA LEU A 60 6.28 26.86 7.20
C LEU A 60 7.66 26.20 7.08
N THR A 61 7.91 25.20 7.92
CA THR A 61 9.04 24.28 7.74
C THR A 61 8.80 23.38 6.53
N ASN A 62 9.87 22.75 6.02
CA ASN A 62 9.76 21.81 4.91
C ASN A 62 8.82 20.64 5.24
N ASP A 63 8.86 20.18 6.50
CA ASP A 63 8.04 19.07 6.98
C ASP A 63 6.56 19.49 7.09
N GLU A 64 6.28 20.64 7.71
CA GLU A 64 4.93 21.20 7.78
C GLU A 64 4.34 21.43 6.38
N PHE A 65 5.17 21.93 5.45
CA PHE A 65 4.74 22.17 4.09
C PHE A 65 4.51 20.87 3.29
N SER A 66 5.28 19.82 3.56
CA SER A 66 5.08 18.49 2.98
C SER A 66 3.77 17.86 3.44
N ILE A 67 3.49 17.91 4.75
CA ILE A 67 2.25 17.41 5.35
C ILE A 67 1.04 18.18 4.81
N LEU A 68 1.16 19.51 4.69
CA LEU A 68 0.09 20.34 4.16
C LEU A 68 -0.17 20.03 2.66
N ARG A 69 0.90 19.78 1.89
CA ARG A 69 0.80 19.35 0.49
C ARG A 69 0.19 17.97 0.32
N SER A 70 0.40 17.03 1.23
CA SER A 70 -0.20 15.70 1.14
C SER A 70 -1.69 15.69 1.48
N LYS A 71 -2.14 16.63 2.32
CA LYS A 71 -3.54 16.77 2.74
C LYS A 71 -4.40 17.59 1.76
N LEU A 72 -3.77 18.42 0.94
CA LEU A 72 -4.43 19.29 -0.02
C LEU A 72 -4.12 18.88 -1.46
N SER A 73 -4.94 19.30 -2.43
CA SER A 73 -4.69 18.97 -3.84
C SER A 73 -3.32 19.46 -4.30
N THR A 74 -2.50 18.57 -4.86
CA THR A 74 -1.17 18.84 -5.43
C THR A 74 -1.19 20.01 -6.43
N ALA A 75 -2.31 20.22 -7.12
CA ALA A 75 -2.50 21.33 -8.06
C ALA A 75 -2.47 22.71 -7.38
N LYS A 76 -2.86 22.82 -6.10
CA LYS A 76 -2.84 24.09 -5.35
C LYS A 76 -1.41 24.60 -5.08
N PHE A 77 -0.40 23.73 -5.11
CA PHE A 77 0.99 24.06 -4.76
C PHE A 77 2.00 23.87 -5.89
N ALA A 78 1.54 23.51 -7.10
CA ALA A 78 2.39 23.15 -8.23
C ALA A 78 3.37 24.25 -8.70
N LYS A 79 3.17 25.51 -8.30
CA LYS A 79 4.03 26.66 -8.67
C LYS A 79 4.79 27.27 -7.48
N THR A 80 4.66 26.72 -6.28
CA THR A 80 5.26 27.31 -5.08
C THR A 80 6.71 26.83 -4.93
N ARG A 81 7.68 27.71 -5.17
CA ARG A 81 9.13 27.41 -5.08
C ARG A 81 9.73 27.61 -3.68
N THR A 82 9.02 28.33 -2.81
CA THR A 82 9.45 28.69 -1.45
C THR A 82 8.39 28.24 -0.45
N ASN A 83 8.75 28.09 0.82
CA ASN A 83 7.75 27.76 1.83
C ASN A 83 6.81 28.97 1.99
N PRO A 84 5.49 28.73 2.01
CA PRO A 84 4.53 29.81 2.14
C PRO A 84 4.60 30.41 3.55
N LYS A 85 4.30 31.69 3.65
CA LYS A 85 4.05 32.32 4.94
C LYS A 85 2.61 32.05 5.36
N VAL A 86 2.43 31.83 6.65
CA VAL A 86 1.11 31.73 7.28
C VAL A 86 0.92 32.87 8.26
N PHE A 87 -0.30 33.37 8.34
CA PHE A 87 -0.69 34.51 9.16
C PHE A 87 -1.69 34.08 10.20
N THR A 88 -1.45 34.48 11.44
CA THR A 88 -2.41 34.36 12.53
C THR A 88 -3.54 35.37 12.38
N GLU A 89 -4.58 35.25 13.19
CA GLU A 89 -5.67 36.23 13.26
C GLU A 89 -5.13 37.66 13.43
N GLN A 90 -4.15 37.84 14.33
CA GLN A 90 -3.48 39.12 14.58
C GLN A 90 -2.68 39.61 13.35
N GLY A 91 -2.02 38.71 12.64
CA GLY A 91 -1.33 39.03 11.39
C GLY A 91 -2.28 39.52 10.30
N VAL A 92 -3.46 38.91 10.18
CA VAL A 92 -4.51 39.37 9.26
C VAL A 92 -5.02 40.76 9.67
N TYR A 93 -5.19 41.01 10.97
CA TYR A 93 -5.59 42.34 11.44
C TYR A 93 -4.56 43.40 11.05
N MET A 94 -3.27 43.08 11.21
CA MET A 94 -2.20 44.00 10.83
C MET A 94 -2.17 44.26 9.32
N LEU A 95 -2.35 43.22 8.50
CA LEU A 95 -2.46 43.35 7.04
C LEU A 95 -3.61 44.28 6.62
N ALA A 96 -4.74 44.24 7.32
CA ALA A 96 -5.89 45.10 7.03
C ALA A 96 -5.61 46.59 7.24
N THR A 97 -4.68 46.94 8.14
CA THR A 97 -4.27 48.34 8.35
C THR A 97 -3.44 48.88 7.16
N ILE A 98 -2.81 47.98 6.41
CA ILE A 98 -1.91 48.29 5.29
C ILE A 98 -2.66 48.21 3.95
N LEU A 99 -3.49 47.17 3.76
CA LEU A 99 -4.24 46.93 2.53
C LEU A 99 -5.59 47.64 2.57
N LYS A 100 -5.61 48.90 2.12
CA LYS A 100 -6.77 49.80 2.23
C LYS A 100 -7.79 49.72 1.08
N SER A 101 -7.77 48.66 0.26
CA SER A 101 -8.77 48.54 -0.81
C SER A 101 -10.16 48.26 -0.23
N LYS A 102 -11.22 48.68 -0.93
CA LYS A 102 -12.61 48.43 -0.51
C LYS A 102 -12.89 46.92 -0.35
N VAL A 103 -12.37 46.13 -1.29
CA VAL A 103 -12.42 44.66 -1.26
C VAL A 103 -11.67 44.12 -0.04
N ALA A 104 -10.42 44.53 0.17
CA ALA A 104 -9.62 44.04 1.30
C ALA A 104 -10.24 44.38 2.67
N SER A 105 -10.85 45.56 2.79
CA SER A 105 -11.53 45.98 4.02
C SER A 105 -12.76 45.11 4.30
N GLN A 106 -13.59 44.85 3.29
CA GLN A 106 -14.79 44.00 3.43
C GLN A 106 -14.41 42.55 3.73
N THR A 107 -13.45 42.00 2.97
CA THR A 107 -12.92 40.64 3.18
C THR A 107 -12.34 40.49 4.57
N THR A 108 -11.58 41.48 5.07
CA THR A 108 -11.02 41.42 6.42
C THR A 108 -12.12 41.27 7.46
N VAL A 109 -13.17 42.10 7.40
CA VAL A 109 -14.29 42.00 8.37
C VAL A 109 -14.91 40.60 8.36
N LEU A 110 -15.01 39.97 7.18
CA LEU A 110 -15.53 38.62 7.06
C LEU A 110 -14.57 37.59 7.67
N ILE A 111 -13.28 37.68 7.38
CA ILE A 111 -12.25 36.82 7.98
C ILE A 111 -12.29 36.90 9.51
N ILE A 112 -12.32 38.11 10.08
CA ILE A 112 -12.41 38.36 11.53
C ILE A 112 -13.63 37.63 12.13
N LYS A 113 -14.80 37.82 11.51
CA LYS A 113 -16.04 37.18 11.98
C LYS A 113 -15.94 35.65 11.91
N THR A 114 -15.31 35.12 10.87
CA THR A 114 -15.11 33.67 10.71
C THR A 114 -14.21 33.10 11.81
N PHE A 115 -13.05 33.72 12.08
CA PHE A 115 -12.19 33.31 13.20
C PHE A 115 -12.93 33.33 14.54
N ALA A 116 -13.67 34.40 14.82
CA ALA A 116 -14.46 34.53 16.05
C ALA A 116 -15.54 33.43 16.16
N ASN A 117 -16.23 33.11 15.06
CA ASN A 117 -17.26 32.07 15.03
C ASN A 117 -16.66 30.67 15.19
N MET A 118 -15.52 30.39 14.56
CA MET A 118 -14.82 29.11 14.72
C MET A 118 -14.33 28.92 16.16
N ARG A 119 -13.76 29.96 16.77
CA ARG A 119 -13.36 29.93 18.19
C ARG A 119 -14.55 29.62 19.10
N LYS A 120 -15.70 30.28 18.89
CA LYS A 120 -16.93 30.01 19.64
C LYS A 120 -17.41 28.57 19.44
N PHE A 121 -17.40 28.09 18.20
CA PHE A 121 -17.80 26.72 17.86
C PHE A 121 -16.91 25.66 18.52
N LEU A 122 -15.59 25.86 18.53
CA LEU A 122 -14.64 24.97 19.20
C LEU A 122 -14.90 24.94 20.71
N LEU A 123 -15.08 26.11 21.33
CA LEU A 123 -15.37 26.21 22.77
C LEU A 123 -16.72 25.59 23.14
N SER A 124 -17.77 25.81 22.35
CA SER A 124 -19.11 25.27 22.64
C SER A 124 -19.20 23.75 22.44
N ASN A 125 -18.36 23.18 21.59
CA ASN A 125 -18.39 21.76 21.24
C ASN A 125 -17.18 20.97 21.76
N ALA A 126 -16.39 21.54 22.67
CA ALA A 126 -15.17 20.91 23.20
C ALA A 126 -15.41 19.49 23.73
N SER A 127 -16.54 19.26 24.42
CA SER A 127 -16.92 17.93 24.94
C SER A 127 -17.22 16.91 23.84
N ILE A 128 -17.73 17.36 22.69
CA ILE A 128 -18.00 16.50 21.53
C ILE A 128 -16.67 16.10 20.88
N PHE A 129 -15.73 17.05 20.72
CA PHE A 129 -14.40 16.76 20.19
C PHE A 129 -13.64 15.77 21.06
N GLN A 130 -13.63 15.94 22.39
CA GLN A 130 -13.03 14.95 23.31
C GLN A 130 -13.63 13.55 23.14
N ARG A 131 -14.94 13.47 22.92
CA ARG A 131 -15.59 12.17 22.68
C ARG A 131 -15.20 11.57 21.33
N LEU A 132 -15.06 12.39 20.28
CA LEU A 132 -14.59 11.93 18.97
C LEU A 132 -13.16 11.38 19.05
N ASP A 133 -12.25 12.08 19.72
CA ASP A 133 -10.86 11.62 19.91
C ASP A 133 -10.84 10.26 20.62
N SER A 134 -11.67 10.08 21.66
CA SER A 134 -11.78 8.80 22.37
C SER A 134 -12.31 7.66 21.49
N LEU A 135 -13.21 7.97 20.54
CA LEU A 135 -13.76 6.99 19.61
C LEU A 135 -12.74 6.63 18.53
N GLU A 136 -11.98 7.59 18.02
CA GLU A 136 -10.90 7.34 17.06
C GLU A 136 -9.82 6.43 17.66
N VAL A 137 -9.37 6.74 18.88
CA VAL A 137 -8.43 5.88 19.63
C VAL A 137 -8.99 4.47 19.80
N LYS A 138 -10.25 4.36 20.24
CA LYS A 138 -10.90 3.05 20.41
C LYS A 138 -11.04 2.29 19.09
N GLN A 139 -11.28 2.98 17.98
CA GLN A 139 -11.39 2.35 16.66
C GLN A 139 -10.04 1.86 16.14
N ILE A 140 -8.97 2.64 16.32
CA ILE A 140 -7.60 2.23 16.00
C ILE A 140 -7.23 1.01 16.84
N GLN A 141 -7.48 1.06 18.15
CA GLN A 141 -7.20 -0.06 19.05
C GLN A 141 -8.00 -1.31 18.65
N SER A 142 -9.29 -1.18 18.33
CA SER A 142 -10.13 -2.31 17.88
C SER A 142 -9.61 -2.92 16.57
N LYS A 143 -9.09 -2.10 15.65
CA LYS A 143 -8.46 -2.60 14.40
C LYS A 143 -7.17 -3.38 14.71
N LEU A 144 -6.29 -2.82 15.54
CA LEU A 144 -5.05 -3.50 15.96
C LEU A 144 -5.36 -4.83 16.67
N GLU A 145 -6.32 -4.83 17.60
CA GLU A 145 -6.77 -6.06 18.28
C GLU A 145 -7.38 -7.08 17.30
N SER A 146 -8.05 -6.61 16.24
CA SER A 146 -8.59 -7.50 15.20
C SER A 146 -7.49 -8.10 14.35
N ASP A 147 -6.47 -7.33 13.98
CA ASP A 147 -5.31 -7.81 13.24
C ASP A 147 -4.48 -8.80 14.07
N GLU A 148 -4.30 -8.55 15.37
CA GLU A 148 -3.67 -9.50 16.28
C GLU A 148 -4.48 -10.79 16.43
N LYS A 149 -5.81 -10.68 16.57
CA LYS A 149 -6.70 -11.85 16.61
C LYS A 149 -6.65 -12.61 15.29
N PHE A 150 -6.61 -11.91 14.16
CA PHE A 150 -6.48 -12.52 12.84
C PHE A 150 -5.16 -13.27 12.70
N ASN A 151 -4.04 -12.66 13.09
CA ASN A 151 -2.73 -13.31 13.10
C ASN A 151 -2.68 -14.51 14.05
N LYS A 152 -3.30 -14.41 15.24
CA LYS A 152 -3.42 -15.56 16.15
C LYS A 152 -4.27 -16.69 15.58
N ILE A 153 -5.36 -16.37 14.88
CA ILE A 153 -6.18 -17.36 14.17
C ILE A 153 -5.37 -18.00 13.05
N PHE A 154 -4.61 -17.21 12.27
CA PHE A 154 -3.77 -17.71 11.18
C PHE A 154 -2.68 -18.64 11.71
N ASN A 155 -1.96 -18.21 12.76
CA ASN A 155 -0.95 -19.02 13.43
C ASN A 155 -1.57 -20.28 14.05
N ALA A 156 -2.76 -20.22 14.66
CA ALA A 156 -3.43 -21.41 15.20
C ALA A 156 -3.93 -22.37 14.11
N ILE A 157 -4.21 -21.86 12.91
CA ILE A 157 -4.51 -22.66 11.72
C ILE A 157 -3.23 -23.32 11.18
N GLU A 158 -2.08 -22.66 11.25
CA GLU A 158 -0.78 -23.21 10.85
C GLU A 158 -0.20 -24.20 11.88
N GLU A 159 -0.34 -23.92 13.19
CA GLU A 159 0.17 -24.75 14.29
C GLU A 159 -0.55 -26.09 14.44
N LYS A 160 -1.80 -26.18 13.99
CA LYS A 160 -2.47 -27.48 13.83
C LYS A 160 -1.97 -28.15 12.56
N GLY A 161 -0.75 -28.69 12.66
CA GLY A 161 0.07 -29.39 11.65
C GLY A 161 -0.60 -30.56 10.91
N ILE A 162 -1.71 -30.29 10.23
CA ILE A 162 -2.15 -31.02 9.06
C ILE A 162 -1.88 -30.04 7.92
N PRO A 163 -0.93 -30.29 7.00
CA PRO A 163 -0.84 -29.49 5.79
C PRO A 163 -2.24 -29.49 5.20
N GLN A 164 -2.87 -28.30 5.14
CA GLN A 164 -4.24 -28.21 4.65
C GLN A 164 -4.29 -28.98 3.33
N LYS A 165 -5.30 -29.84 3.15
CA LYS A 165 -5.48 -30.57 1.89
C LYS A 165 -5.51 -29.61 0.69
N GLN A 166 -5.72 -28.32 0.91
CA GLN A 166 -5.75 -27.27 -0.09
C GLN A 166 -5.13 -25.98 0.47
N HIS A 167 -4.25 -25.32 -0.29
CA HIS A 167 -3.61 -24.04 0.02
C HIS A 167 -3.78 -23.09 -1.17
N ILE A 168 -3.98 -21.79 -0.93
CA ILE A 168 -4.18 -20.79 -1.98
C ILE A 168 -3.08 -19.74 -1.88
N PHE A 169 -2.37 -19.50 -2.99
CA PHE A 169 -1.44 -18.40 -3.12
C PHE A 169 -2.09 -17.22 -3.83
N TYR A 170 -1.84 -16.02 -3.32
CA TYR A 170 -2.31 -14.76 -3.87
C TYR A 170 -1.27 -14.08 -4.79
N ASN A 171 -1.70 -13.01 -5.47
CA ASN A 171 -0.92 -12.33 -6.49
C ASN A 171 0.33 -11.72 -5.85
N GLY A 172 1.51 -12.02 -6.40
CA GLY A 172 2.77 -11.48 -5.93
C GLY A 172 3.45 -12.31 -4.84
N GLN A 173 2.81 -13.37 -4.32
CA GLN A 173 3.42 -14.32 -3.38
C GLN A 173 4.38 -15.30 -4.09
N ILE A 174 5.29 -14.77 -4.89
CA ILE A 174 6.22 -15.55 -5.72
C ILE A 174 7.21 -16.32 -4.84
N PHE A 175 7.81 -15.65 -3.86
CA PHE A 175 8.80 -16.27 -3.00
C PHE A 175 8.18 -17.25 -2.00
N ASP A 176 7.01 -16.94 -1.46
CA ASP A 176 6.29 -17.84 -0.55
C ASP A 176 5.89 -19.15 -1.27
N ALA A 177 5.38 -19.03 -2.50
CA ALA A 177 5.07 -20.19 -3.34
C ALA A 177 6.33 -21.01 -3.70
N TYR A 178 7.45 -20.33 -3.97
CA TYR A 178 8.74 -20.98 -4.19
C TYR A 178 9.21 -21.77 -2.95
N LEU A 179 9.15 -21.16 -1.76
CA LEU A 179 9.55 -21.81 -0.51
C LEU A 179 8.70 -23.05 -0.23
N PHE A 180 7.38 -22.93 -0.38
CA PHE A 180 6.45 -24.04 -0.18
C PHE A 180 6.79 -25.24 -1.08
N VAL A 181 6.98 -25.02 -2.39
CA VAL A 181 7.35 -26.09 -3.32
C VAL A 181 8.75 -26.63 -3.02
N SER A 182 9.69 -25.75 -2.66
CA SER A 182 11.05 -26.16 -2.30
C SER A 182 11.06 -27.08 -1.09
N ASP A 183 10.24 -26.82 -0.07
CA ASP A 183 10.18 -27.67 1.12
C ASP A 183 9.53 -29.02 0.83
N ILE A 184 8.54 -29.10 -0.06
CA ILE A 184 8.01 -30.38 -0.56
C ILE A 184 9.14 -31.19 -1.23
N ILE A 185 9.91 -30.56 -2.11
CA ILE A 185 11.01 -31.22 -2.84
C ILE A 185 12.11 -31.71 -1.90
N LYS A 186 12.50 -30.91 -0.89
CA LYS A 186 13.53 -31.28 0.10
C LYS A 186 13.10 -32.47 0.97
N ASN A 187 11.80 -32.61 1.24
CA ASN A 187 11.26 -33.66 2.11
C ASN A 187 11.12 -35.02 1.42
N ALA A 188 11.28 -35.09 0.08
CA ALA A 188 11.22 -36.33 -0.67
C ALA A 188 12.40 -37.26 -0.32
N LYS A 189 12.15 -38.57 -0.20
CA LYS A 189 13.17 -39.55 0.24
C LYS A 189 13.59 -40.56 -0.84
N THR A 190 12.72 -40.84 -1.81
CA THR A 190 12.86 -41.95 -2.77
C THR A 190 12.64 -41.53 -4.21
N SER A 191 11.56 -40.82 -4.51
CA SER A 191 11.23 -40.43 -5.88
C SER A 191 10.38 -39.18 -5.96
N ILE A 192 10.57 -38.44 -7.05
CA ILE A 192 9.74 -37.30 -7.42
C ILE A 192 9.34 -37.47 -8.89
N LYS A 193 8.04 -37.37 -9.18
CA LYS A 193 7.51 -37.33 -10.55
C LYS A 193 6.75 -36.03 -10.73
N LEU A 194 7.15 -35.23 -11.72
CA LEU A 194 6.43 -34.01 -12.10
C LEU A 194 5.67 -34.24 -13.39
N ILE A 195 4.39 -33.91 -13.41
CA ILE A 195 3.57 -33.81 -14.62
C ILE A 195 3.28 -32.32 -14.83
N ASP A 196 3.88 -31.71 -15.85
CA ASP A 196 3.62 -30.31 -16.21
C ASP A 196 3.88 -30.12 -17.71
N ASN A 197 2.93 -29.49 -18.40
CA ASN A 197 3.02 -29.22 -19.84
C ASN A 197 3.87 -28.01 -20.19
N TYR A 198 4.31 -27.23 -19.20
CA TYR A 198 5.02 -25.97 -19.40
C TYR A 198 6.28 -25.91 -18.53
N VAL A 199 7.26 -26.77 -18.83
CA VAL A 199 8.54 -26.84 -18.10
C VAL A 199 9.60 -26.00 -18.79
N ASP A 200 10.35 -25.21 -18.02
CA ASP A 200 11.51 -24.43 -18.45
C ASP A 200 12.68 -24.53 -17.44
N GLU A 201 13.72 -23.71 -17.62
CA GLU A 201 14.89 -23.65 -16.73
C GLU A 201 14.52 -23.36 -15.27
N THR A 202 13.47 -22.57 -15.01
CA THR A 202 13.08 -22.19 -13.65
C THR A 202 12.56 -23.39 -12.88
N THR A 203 11.84 -24.28 -13.58
CA THR A 203 11.40 -25.56 -13.04
C THR A 203 12.60 -26.46 -12.72
N LEU A 204 13.62 -26.52 -13.58
CA LEU A 204 14.83 -27.31 -13.31
C LEU A 204 15.59 -26.78 -12.08
N ILE A 205 15.67 -25.46 -11.90
CA ILE A 205 16.31 -24.81 -10.75
C ILE A 205 15.68 -25.25 -9.43
N LEU A 206 14.35 -25.39 -9.36
CA LEU A 206 13.66 -25.88 -8.16
C LEU A 206 14.17 -27.26 -7.70
N PHE A 207 14.43 -28.15 -8.65
CA PHE A 207 14.87 -29.51 -8.36
C PHE A 207 16.36 -29.62 -8.00
N THR A 208 17.14 -28.53 -8.07
CA THR A 208 18.50 -28.50 -7.50
C THR A 208 18.50 -28.71 -5.99
N LYS A 209 17.36 -28.45 -5.33
CA LYS A 209 17.20 -28.59 -3.87
C LYS A 209 16.92 -30.01 -3.41
N ARG A 210 16.73 -30.96 -4.33
CA ARG A 210 16.45 -32.35 -3.98
C ARG A 210 17.71 -33.07 -3.52
N ASP A 211 17.53 -34.12 -2.70
CA ASP A 211 18.62 -35.02 -2.34
C ASP A 211 19.13 -35.80 -3.57
N ALA A 212 20.44 -36.00 -3.67
CA ALA A 212 21.07 -36.67 -4.80
C ALA A 212 20.62 -38.12 -4.99
N ASN A 213 20.16 -38.78 -3.92
CA ASN A 213 19.66 -40.16 -3.97
C ASN A 213 18.19 -40.25 -4.42
N VAL A 214 17.50 -39.12 -4.58
CA VAL A 214 16.10 -39.09 -4.99
C VAL A 214 16.02 -39.09 -6.51
N SER A 215 15.35 -40.12 -7.03
CA SER A 215 15.04 -40.24 -8.45
C SER A 215 14.05 -39.17 -8.91
N MET A 216 14.26 -38.61 -10.11
CA MET A 216 13.41 -37.55 -10.64
C MET A 216 13.01 -37.83 -12.09
N THR A 217 11.71 -37.78 -12.36
CA THR A 217 11.17 -37.88 -13.71
C THR A 217 10.20 -36.74 -14.00
N ILE A 218 10.39 -36.04 -15.11
CA ILE A 218 9.49 -35.00 -15.61
C ILE A 218 8.70 -35.55 -16.80
N TYR A 219 7.38 -35.45 -16.74
CA TYR A 219 6.44 -35.79 -17.78
C TYR A 219 5.88 -34.50 -18.37
N THR A 220 6.12 -34.29 -19.66
CA THR A 220 5.66 -33.07 -20.35
C THR A 220 5.20 -33.34 -21.77
N LYS A 221 4.24 -32.53 -22.27
CA LYS A 221 3.68 -32.68 -23.62
C LYS A 221 4.71 -32.53 -24.74
N THR A 222 5.58 -31.54 -24.62
CA THR A 222 6.54 -31.17 -25.66
C THR A 222 7.93 -31.01 -25.08
N ILE A 223 8.91 -31.72 -25.64
CA ILE A 223 10.32 -31.53 -25.32
C ILE A 223 10.90 -30.64 -26.41
N SER A 224 11.07 -29.35 -26.12
CA SER A 224 11.69 -28.41 -27.04
C SER A 224 13.21 -28.66 -27.14
N ALA A 225 13.83 -28.23 -28.23
CA ALA A 225 15.28 -28.31 -28.39
C ALA A 225 16.02 -27.54 -27.27
N GLN A 226 15.47 -26.39 -26.87
CA GLN A 226 16.00 -25.58 -25.77
C GLN A 226 15.94 -26.34 -24.43
N LEU A 227 14.78 -26.90 -24.07
CA LEU A 227 14.62 -27.66 -22.83
C LEU A 227 15.56 -28.87 -22.77
N ASN A 228 15.79 -29.52 -23.91
CA ASN A 228 16.74 -30.63 -23.99
C ASN A 228 18.18 -30.19 -23.74
N LEU A 229 18.60 -29.05 -24.30
CA LEU A 229 19.92 -28.47 -24.03
C LEU A 229 20.08 -28.06 -22.56
N ASP A 230 19.05 -27.47 -21.97
CA ASP A 230 19.07 -27.06 -20.56
C ASP A 230 19.13 -28.27 -19.63
N LEU A 231 18.41 -29.35 -19.96
CA LEU A 231 18.48 -30.62 -19.25
C LEU A 231 19.86 -31.27 -19.34
N GLN A 232 20.49 -31.26 -20.51
CA GLN A 232 21.86 -31.77 -20.68
C GLN A 232 22.86 -31.01 -19.81
N LYS A 233 22.77 -29.67 -19.77
CA LYS A 233 23.61 -28.84 -18.90
C LYS A 233 23.34 -29.13 -17.42
N TYR A 234 22.07 -29.25 -17.04
CA TYR A 234 21.67 -29.56 -15.67
C TYR A 234 22.26 -30.91 -15.23
N ASN A 235 22.06 -31.97 -16.02
CA ASN A 235 22.51 -33.33 -15.71
C ASN A 235 24.04 -33.49 -15.71
N ALA A 236 24.78 -32.54 -16.30
CA ALA A 236 26.23 -32.51 -16.23
C ALA A 236 26.77 -32.04 -14.85
N GLN A 237 25.96 -31.30 -14.08
CA GLN A 237 26.38 -30.71 -12.80
C GLN A 237 25.56 -31.20 -11.60
N TYR A 238 24.29 -31.57 -11.80
CA TYR A 238 23.33 -31.91 -10.76
C TYR A 238 22.79 -33.34 -10.93
N PRO A 239 22.16 -33.91 -9.89
CA PRO A 239 21.56 -35.25 -9.96
C PRO A 239 20.62 -35.41 -11.14
N ASN A 240 20.81 -36.47 -11.92
CA ASN A 240 20.17 -36.68 -13.22
C ASN A 240 18.64 -36.58 -13.17
N ILE A 241 18.04 -35.81 -14.08
CA ILE A 241 16.60 -35.73 -14.30
C ILE A 241 16.27 -36.46 -15.60
N GLU A 242 15.35 -37.41 -15.54
CA GLU A 242 14.77 -38.02 -16.74
C GLU A 242 13.57 -37.19 -17.22
N ILE A 243 13.47 -36.98 -18.54
CA ILE A 243 12.30 -36.34 -19.14
C ILE A 243 11.61 -37.31 -20.09
N LYS A 244 10.30 -37.45 -19.97
CA LYS A 244 9.46 -38.33 -20.79
C LYS A 244 8.33 -37.53 -21.41
N LYS A 245 8.03 -37.83 -22.68
CA LYS A 245 6.91 -37.21 -23.38
C LYS A 245 5.60 -37.83 -22.85
N PHE A 246 4.66 -36.97 -22.45
CA PHE A 246 3.36 -37.39 -21.95
C PHE A 246 2.32 -36.33 -22.29
N ASP A 247 1.30 -36.70 -23.08
CA ASP A 247 0.27 -35.77 -23.59
C ASP A 247 -1.15 -36.11 -23.09
N LEU A 248 -1.26 -36.96 -22.07
CA LEU A 248 -2.57 -37.44 -21.58
C LEU A 248 -3.11 -36.64 -20.38
N SER A 249 -2.33 -35.71 -19.83
CA SER A 249 -2.75 -34.85 -18.71
C SER A 249 -2.62 -33.38 -19.07
N HIS A 250 -3.70 -32.62 -18.85
CA HIS A 250 -3.66 -31.15 -18.85
C HIS A 250 -3.32 -30.57 -17.47
N ASP A 251 -3.62 -31.34 -16.42
CA ASP A 251 -3.41 -30.96 -15.04
C ASP A 251 -1.97 -31.20 -14.61
N ARG A 252 -1.58 -30.49 -13.55
CA ARG A 252 -0.20 -30.41 -13.08
C ARG A 252 -0.09 -31.08 -11.74
N PHE A 253 0.77 -32.09 -11.69
CA PHE A 253 0.92 -32.93 -10.50
C PHE A 253 2.37 -33.04 -10.12
N LEU A 254 2.65 -32.95 -8.82
CA LEU A 254 3.92 -33.32 -8.22
C LEU A 254 3.67 -34.53 -7.31
N ILE A 255 4.27 -35.66 -7.65
CA ILE A 255 4.12 -36.91 -6.93
C ILE A 255 5.40 -37.14 -6.14
N ILE A 256 5.29 -37.31 -4.83
CA ILE A 256 6.40 -37.52 -3.91
C ILE A 256 6.32 -38.92 -3.32
N ASP A 257 7.42 -39.67 -3.42
CA ASP A 257 7.63 -40.99 -2.83
C ASP A 257 6.55 -42.02 -3.16
N GLU A 258 5.88 -41.84 -4.29
CA GLU A 258 4.71 -42.62 -4.71
C GLU A 258 3.64 -42.73 -3.61
N LYS A 259 3.51 -41.70 -2.77
CA LYS A 259 2.57 -41.67 -1.63
C LYS A 259 1.76 -40.39 -1.57
N GLU A 260 2.39 -39.27 -1.88
CA GLU A 260 1.75 -37.95 -1.81
C GLU A 260 1.62 -37.36 -3.20
N ILE A 261 0.43 -36.87 -3.54
CA ILE A 261 0.18 -36.19 -4.81
C ILE A 261 -0.21 -34.75 -4.52
N TYR A 262 0.49 -33.80 -5.12
CA TYR A 262 0.18 -32.38 -5.04
C TYR A 262 -0.31 -31.91 -6.41
N HIS A 263 -1.56 -31.44 -6.48
CA HIS A 263 -2.14 -30.82 -7.66
C HIS A 263 -1.92 -29.32 -7.64
N PHE A 264 -1.42 -28.75 -8.74
CA PHE A 264 -1.15 -27.32 -8.87
C PHE A 264 -2.04 -26.67 -9.93
N GLY A 265 -2.75 -25.60 -9.55
CA GLY A 265 -3.54 -24.78 -10.47
C GLY A 265 -2.69 -23.94 -11.44
N ALA A 266 -1.38 -23.82 -11.21
CA ALA A 266 -0.44 -23.10 -12.05
C ALA A 266 0.80 -23.95 -12.34
N SER A 267 1.50 -23.64 -13.44
CA SER A 267 2.80 -24.27 -13.73
C SER A 267 3.85 -23.84 -12.74
N LEU A 268 4.79 -24.74 -12.43
CA LEU A 268 5.87 -24.46 -11.49
C LEU A 268 6.75 -23.28 -11.95
N LYS A 269 6.78 -22.96 -13.25
CA LYS A 269 7.46 -21.75 -13.78
C LYS A 269 6.76 -20.42 -13.47
N ASP A 270 5.48 -20.48 -13.07
CA ASP A 270 4.60 -19.31 -12.87
C ASP A 270 4.11 -19.17 -11.42
N LEU A 271 4.76 -19.85 -10.47
CA LEU A 271 4.41 -19.81 -9.05
C LEU A 271 4.26 -18.36 -8.53
N GLY A 272 3.10 -18.05 -7.98
CA GLY A 272 2.79 -16.78 -7.31
C GLY A 272 2.61 -15.56 -8.22
N LYS A 273 2.76 -15.70 -9.56
CA LYS A 273 2.50 -14.60 -10.51
C LYS A 273 1.02 -14.20 -10.57
N LYS A 274 0.14 -15.19 -10.43
CA LYS A 274 -1.33 -15.04 -10.35
C LYS A 274 -1.88 -15.93 -9.24
N TRP A 275 -3.14 -15.71 -8.83
CA TRP A 275 -3.80 -16.57 -7.85
C TRP A 275 -3.86 -18.02 -8.33
N PHE A 276 -3.42 -18.96 -7.49
CA PHE A 276 -3.51 -20.38 -7.80
C PHE A 276 -3.67 -21.21 -6.51
N ALA A 277 -4.31 -22.37 -6.64
CA ALA A 277 -4.49 -23.31 -5.55
C ALA A 277 -3.51 -24.48 -5.68
N VAL A 278 -3.08 -25.03 -4.55
CA VAL A 278 -2.36 -26.29 -4.43
C VAL A 278 -3.19 -27.23 -3.57
N SER A 279 -3.39 -28.46 -4.03
CA SER A 279 -4.16 -29.46 -3.28
C SER A 279 -3.33 -30.71 -3.04
N LYS A 280 -3.19 -31.13 -1.78
CA LYS A 280 -2.61 -32.42 -1.40
C LYS A 280 -3.68 -33.50 -1.44
N MET A 281 -3.43 -34.55 -2.21
CA MET A 281 -4.31 -35.68 -2.43
C MET A 281 -3.66 -36.96 -1.89
N ASP A 282 -4.47 -37.81 -1.28
CA ASP A 282 -4.08 -39.14 -0.80
C ASP A 282 -4.15 -40.13 -1.98
N ILE A 283 -3.21 -41.08 -2.07
CA ILE A 283 -3.04 -41.93 -3.26
C ILE A 283 -4.27 -42.82 -3.59
N ASP A 284 -5.11 -43.08 -2.59
CA ASP A 284 -6.36 -43.85 -2.73
C ASP A 284 -7.40 -43.14 -3.62
N SER A 285 -7.16 -41.87 -4.00
CA SER A 285 -8.07 -41.07 -4.81
C SER A 285 -7.81 -41.09 -6.32
N PHE A 286 -6.77 -41.78 -6.83
CA PHE A 286 -6.46 -41.80 -8.27
C PHE A 286 -5.94 -43.14 -8.81
N GLU A 287 -6.73 -43.76 -9.70
CA GLU A 287 -6.35 -44.89 -10.59
C GLU A 287 -5.30 -44.50 -11.67
N PHE A 288 -4.80 -43.27 -11.69
CA PHE A 288 -3.93 -42.75 -12.76
C PHE A 288 -2.50 -43.31 -12.72
N MET A 289 -2.03 -43.80 -11.57
CA MET A 289 -0.69 -44.37 -11.43
C MET A 289 -0.48 -45.61 -12.31
N GLU A 290 -1.53 -46.34 -12.66
CA GLU A 290 -1.45 -47.48 -13.58
C GLU A 290 -1.15 -47.06 -15.03
N LYS A 291 -1.48 -45.82 -15.42
CA LYS A 291 -1.27 -45.28 -16.77
C LYS A 291 0.10 -44.62 -16.98
N LEU A 292 0.94 -44.57 -15.95
CA LEU A 292 2.33 -44.07 -16.01
C LEU A 292 3.37 -45.19 -16.21
N LYS A 293 2.93 -46.45 -16.34
CA LYS A 293 3.78 -47.61 -16.70
C LYS A 293 4.12 -47.63 -18.18
#